data_AF-K1M0K7-F1
#
_entry.id   AF-K1M0K7-F1
#
_cell.length_a   1.000
_cell.length_b   1.000
_cell.length_c   1.000
_cell.angle_alpha   90.00
_cell.angle_beta   90.00
_cell.angle_gamma   90.00
#
_symmetry.space_group_name_H-M   'P 1'
#
loop_
_entity.id
_entity.type
_entity.pdbx_description
1 polymer ?
#
loop_
_entity_poly.entity_id
_entity_poly.type
_entity_poly.pdbx_seq_one_letter_code
_entity_poly.pdbx_strand_id
1 'polypeptide(L)'
;MTKQKRITKMIHVYTDLLNSISGLFTAMMDSHLNHLMKYLDSAALVIALPALISGIWGMNVGGLPGKENENGFWILIIFVSLLTIGWGIFLKSKKYND
;
A
#
# COMPACT_ATOMS: atom_id res chain seq x y z
N MET A 1 27.40 20.85 -47.40
CA MET A 1 26.67 19.70 -46.80
C MET A 1 26.98 19.43 -45.31
N THR A 2 28.11 19.91 -44.76
CA THR A 2 28.53 19.66 -43.36
C THR A 2 27.70 20.38 -42.29
N LYS A 3 27.28 21.63 -42.53
CA LYS A 3 26.50 22.41 -41.55
C LYS A 3 25.10 21.84 -41.31
N GLN A 4 24.43 21.37 -42.36
CA GLN A 4 23.11 20.73 -42.27
C GLN A 4 23.16 19.45 -41.43
N LYS A 5 24.12 18.55 -41.71
CA LYS A 5 24.33 17.34 -40.90
C LYS A 5 24.57 17.66 -39.42
N ARG A 6 25.30 18.75 -39.12
CA ARG A 6 25.59 19.19 -37.75
C ARG A 6 24.34 19.67 -37.02
N ILE A 7 23.49 20.45 -37.69
CA ILE A 7 22.20 20.93 -37.15
C ILE A 7 21.27 19.73 -36.89
N THR A 8 21.14 18.82 -37.85
CA THR A 8 20.33 17.60 -37.68
C THR A 8 20.81 16.75 -36.50
N LYS A 9 22.14 16.63 -36.30
CA LYS A 9 22.69 15.89 -35.17
C LYS A 9 22.38 16.56 -33.82
N MET A 10 22.45 17.89 -33.75
CA MET A 10 22.04 18.63 -32.56
C MET A 10 20.55 18.45 -32.28
N ILE A 11 19.70 18.54 -33.30
CA ILE A 11 18.25 18.33 -33.17
C ILE A 11 17.97 16.93 -32.61
N HIS A 12 18.62 15.89 -33.15
CA HIS A 12 18.47 14.53 -32.63
C HIS A 12 18.88 14.42 -31.16
N VAL A 13 20.02 14.98 -30.76
CA VAL A 13 20.45 14.95 -29.34
C VAL A 13 19.44 15.65 -28.43
N TYR A 14 18.87 16.79 -28.85
CA TYR A 14 17.84 17.46 -28.06
C TYR A 14 16.53 16.67 -28.00
N THR A 15 16.10 16.05 -29.09
CA THR A 15 14.93 15.17 -29.12
C THR A 15 15.14 13.94 -28.24
N ASP A 16 16.32 13.33 -28.28
CA ASP A 16 16.68 12.18 -27.44
C ASP A 16 16.70 12.56 -25.96
N LEU A 17 17.23 13.74 -25.62
CA LEU A 17 17.18 14.29 -24.26
C LEU A 17 15.72 14.49 -23.80
N LEU A 18 14.88 15.12 -24.63
CA LEU A 18 13.47 15.36 -24.30
C LEU A 18 12.68 14.05 -24.13
N ASN A 19 12.96 13.06 -24.97
CA ASN A 19 12.37 11.74 -24.85
C ASN A 19 12.83 11.05 -23.56
N SER A 20 14.11 11.18 -23.21
CA SER A 20 14.64 10.65 -21.95
C SER A 20 14.02 11.33 -20.72
N ILE A 21 13.87 12.66 -20.75
CA ILE A 21 13.23 13.41 -19.65
C ILE A 21 11.76 13.02 -19.52
N SER A 22 11.03 12.95 -20.65
CA SER A 22 9.64 12.49 -20.66
C SER A 22 9.52 11.07 -20.09
N GLY A 23 10.42 10.16 -20.49
CA GLY A 23 10.47 8.80 -19.97
C GLY A 23 10.74 8.75 -18.47
N LEU A 24 11.65 9.57 -17.95
CA LEU A 24 11.94 9.69 -16.53
C LEU A 24 10.74 10.28 -15.75
N PHE A 25 10.05 11.26 -16.33
CA PHE A 25 8.86 11.85 -15.71
C PHE A 25 7.72 10.83 -15.60
N THR A 26 7.46 10.08 -16.67
CA THR A 26 6.49 8.97 -16.64
C THR A 26 6.89 7.92 -15.60
N ALA A 27 8.15 7.49 -15.57
CA ALA A 27 8.62 6.51 -14.59
C ALA A 27 8.48 7.01 -13.13
N MET A 28 8.73 8.30 -12.89
CA MET A 28 8.54 8.92 -11.58
C MET A 28 7.05 8.95 -11.20
N MET A 29 6.17 9.30 -12.14
CA MET A 29 4.72 9.30 -11.93
C MET A 29 4.19 7.90 -11.63
N ASP A 30 4.61 6.90 -12.41
CA ASP A 30 4.23 5.50 -12.19
C ASP A 30 4.72 4.99 -10.83
N SER A 31 5.95 5.33 -10.45
CA SER A 31 6.50 5.00 -9.14
C SER A 31 5.69 5.65 -8.01
N HIS A 32 5.27 6.91 -8.19
CA HIS A 32 4.46 7.61 -7.21
C HIS A 32 3.07 6.98 -7.09
N LEU A 33 2.40 6.68 -8.20
CA LEU A 33 1.11 5.99 -8.20
C LEU A 33 1.21 4.60 -7.57
N ASN A 34 2.26 3.84 -7.88
CA ASN A 34 2.51 2.54 -7.26
C ASN A 34 2.72 2.66 -5.73
N HIS A 35 3.40 3.71 -5.28
CA HIS A 35 3.53 4.00 -3.86
C HIS A 35 2.18 4.38 -3.23
N LEU A 36 1.39 5.23 -3.89
CA LEU A 36 0.06 5.63 -3.41
C LEU A 36 -0.90 4.43 -3.32
N MET A 37 -0.92 3.54 -4.32
CA MET A 37 -1.75 2.32 -4.27
C MET A 37 -1.38 1.43 -3.08
N LYS A 38 -0.08 1.19 -2.87
CA LYS A 38 0.40 0.42 -1.71
C LYS A 38 0.02 1.08 -0.38
N TYR A 39 0.08 2.41 -0.31
CA TYR A 39 -0.35 3.15 0.87
C TYR A 39 -1.85 3.02 1.12
N LEU A 40 -2.67 3.22 0.07
CA LEU A 40 -4.12 3.12 0.16
C LEU A 40 -4.56 1.71 0.56
N ASP A 41 -4.01 0.66 -0.06
CA ASP A 41 -4.32 -0.73 0.26
C ASP A 41 -3.95 -1.06 1.71
N SER A 42 -2.77 -0.61 2.17
CA SER A 42 -2.36 -0.78 3.56
C SER A 42 -3.29 -0.05 4.53
N ALA A 43 -3.70 1.18 4.21
CA ALA A 43 -4.64 1.94 5.03
C ALA A 43 -6.03 1.27 5.07
N ALA A 44 -6.51 0.78 3.93
CA ALA A 44 -7.77 0.06 3.82
C ALA A 44 -7.76 -1.21 4.68
N LEU A 45 -6.67 -1.98 4.66
CA LEU A 45 -6.54 -3.22 5.46
C LEU A 45 -6.57 -2.92 6.97
N VAL A 46 -5.89 -1.86 7.41
CA VAL A 46 -5.89 -1.41 8.82
C VAL A 46 -7.30 -1.02 9.28
N ILE A 47 -8.10 -0.40 8.42
CA ILE A 47 -9.49 0.00 8.73
C ILE A 47 -10.45 -1.19 8.64
N ALA A 48 -10.27 -2.07 7.65
CA ALA A 48 -11.15 -3.19 7.37
C ALA A 48 -11.15 -4.25 8.48
N LEU A 49 -10.01 -4.50 9.13
CA LEU A 49 -9.91 -5.51 10.19
C LEU A 49 -10.80 -5.18 11.43
N PRO A 50 -10.69 -4.00 12.06
CA PRO A 50 -11.60 -3.61 13.14
C PRO A 50 -13.05 -3.48 12.68
N ALA A 51 -13.28 -2.95 11.48
CA ALA A 51 -14.64 -2.81 10.92
C ALA A 51 -15.31 -4.17 10.71
N LEU A 52 -14.58 -5.19 10.25
CA LEU A 52 -15.07 -6.55 10.09
C LEU A 52 -15.47 -7.16 11.45
N ILE A 53 -14.63 -7.01 12.47
CA ILE A 53 -14.90 -7.53 13.81
C ILE A 53 -16.11 -6.83 14.42
N SER A 54 -16.15 -5.50 14.32
CA SER A 54 -17.29 -4.69 14.77
C SER A 54 -18.57 -5.05 14.01
N GLY A 55 -18.50 -5.31 12.71
CA GLY A 55 -19.64 -5.73 11.88
C GLY A 55 -20.20 -7.08 12.31
N ILE A 56 -19.35 -8.08 12.53
CA ILE A 56 -19.77 -9.41 13.01
C ILE A 56 -20.40 -9.32 14.41
N TRP A 57 -19.89 -8.44 15.28
CA TRP A 57 -20.39 -8.22 16.64
C TRP A 57 -21.65 -7.34 16.71
N GLY A 58 -21.82 -6.41 15.76
CA GLY A 58 -22.98 -5.54 15.64
C GLY A 58 -24.17 -6.21 14.94
N MET A 59 -23.96 -7.35 14.27
CA MET A 59 -25.05 -8.19 13.79
C MET A 59 -25.75 -8.83 15.01
N ASN A 60 -27.07 -8.65 15.10
CA ASN A 60 -27.91 -9.14 16.20
C ASN A 60 -28.12 -10.67 16.14
N VAL A 61 -27.05 -11.42 15.86
CA VAL A 61 -27.02 -12.88 15.80
C VAL A 61 -26.87 -13.42 17.22
N GLY A 62 -27.82 -14.26 17.63
CA GLY A 62 -28.03 -14.68 19.01
C GLY A 62 -26.90 -15.47 19.68
N GLY A 63 -25.82 -15.81 18.97
CA GLY A 63 -24.77 -16.72 19.41
C GLY A 63 -23.36 -16.24 19.10
N LEU A 64 -22.96 -15.09 19.64
CA LEU A 64 -21.55 -14.72 19.68
C LEU A 64 -20.86 -15.38 20.88
N PRO A 65 -19.67 -16.01 20.71
CA PRO A 65 -18.81 -16.38 21.83
C PRO A 65 -18.38 -15.11 22.56
N GLY A 66 -19.01 -14.83 23.71
CA GLY A 66 -18.85 -13.58 24.47
C GLY A 66 -20.16 -12.89 24.87
N LYS A 67 -21.33 -13.36 24.40
CA LYS A 67 -22.63 -12.75 24.73
C LYS A 67 -23.02 -12.82 26.22
N GLU A 68 -22.49 -13.78 26.97
CA GLU A 68 -22.82 -13.98 28.39
C GLU A 68 -21.83 -13.35 29.38
N ASN A 69 -20.66 -12.88 28.92
CA ASN A 69 -19.65 -12.30 29.80
C ASN A 69 -19.19 -10.94 29.25
N GLU A 70 -19.41 -9.88 30.04
CA GLU A 70 -19.01 -8.49 29.76
C GLU A 70 -17.50 -8.35 29.46
N ASN A 71 -16.69 -9.28 29.96
CA ASN A 71 -15.25 -9.37 29.71
C ASN A 71 -14.88 -10.02 28.35
N GLY A 72 -15.81 -10.69 27.67
CA GLY A 72 -15.56 -11.36 26.39
C GLY A 72 -15.22 -10.38 25.26
N PHE A 73 -15.83 -9.19 25.28
CA PHE A 73 -15.51 -8.09 24.38
C PHE A 73 -14.07 -7.60 24.55
N TRP A 74 -13.65 -7.37 25.80
CA TRP A 74 -12.29 -6.91 26.12
C TRP A 74 -11.22 -7.97 25.81
N ILE A 75 -11.48 -9.25 26.10
CA ILE A 75 -10.57 -10.35 25.76
C ILE A 75 -10.33 -10.42 24.24
N LEU A 76 -11.38 -10.27 23.43
CA LEU A 76 -11.27 -10.39 21.97
C LEU A 76 -10.58 -9.20 21.33
N ILE A 77 -10.83 -7.97 21.81
CA ILE A 77 -10.08 -6.79 21.37
C ILE A 77 -8.59 -6.94 21.66
N ILE A 78 -8.26 -7.44 22.85
CA ILE A 78 -6.86 -7.70 23.24
C ILE A 78 -6.25 -8.79 22.35
N PHE A 79 -6.99 -9.87 22.10
CA PHE A 79 -6.54 -10.98 21.25
C PHE A 79 -6.31 -10.56 19.78
N VAL A 80 -7.24 -9.81 19.19
CA VAL A 80 -7.12 -9.26 17.84
C VAL A 80 -5.96 -8.26 17.76
N SER A 81 -5.82 -7.39 18.76
CA SER A 81 -4.70 -6.44 18.81
C SER A 81 -3.36 -7.18 18.87
N LEU A 82 -3.26 -8.23 19.70
CA LEU A 82 -2.09 -9.09 19.78
C LEU A 82 -1.79 -9.81 18.46
N LEU A 83 -2.80 -10.35 17.78
CA LEU A 83 -2.64 -10.97 16.46
C LEU A 83 -2.19 -9.96 15.40
N THR A 84 -2.76 -8.76 15.40
CA THR A 84 -2.43 -7.70 14.43
C THR A 84 -1.01 -7.19 14.65
N ILE A 85 -0.60 -6.96 15.90
CA ILE A 85 0.76 -6.56 16.26
C ILE A 85 1.75 -7.69 15.96
N GLY A 86 1.41 -8.94 16.32
CA GLY A 86 2.23 -10.11 16.05
C GLY A 86 2.45 -10.35 14.55
N TRP A 87 1.39 -10.21 13.75
CA TRP A 87 1.47 -10.29 12.29
C TRP A 87 2.26 -9.13 11.69
N GLY A 88 2.10 -7.92 12.22
CA GLY A 88 2.91 -6.75 11.85
C GLY A 88 4.40 -6.94 12.12
N ILE A 89 4.77 -7.51 13.27
CA ILE A 89 6.16 -7.84 13.61
C ILE A 89 6.69 -8.96 12.71
N PHE A 90 5.90 -10.01 12.48
CA PHE A 90 6.26 -11.11 11.60
C PHE A 90 6.50 -10.66 10.15
N LEU A 91 5.62 -9.83 9.60
CA LEU A 91 5.78 -9.22 8.27
C LEU A 91 7.00 -8.29 8.19
N LYS A 92 7.27 -7.51 9.26
CA LYS A 92 8.48 -6.68 9.33
C LYS A 92 9.75 -7.53 9.35
N SER A 93 9.74 -8.66 10.03
CA SER A 93 10.90 -9.58 10.08
C SER A 93 11.14 -10.31 8.77
N LYS A 94 10.13 -10.49 7.92
CA LYS A 94 10.27 -11.21 6.64
C LYS A 94 10.73 -10.32 5.48
N LYS A 95 10.53 -9.00 5.57
CA LYS A 95 10.90 -8.04 4.50
C LYS A 95 12.28 -7.41 4.65
N TYR A 96 13.15 -7.98 5.49
CA TYR A 96 14.56 -7.61 5.65
C TYR A 96 15.51 -8.78 5.30
N ASN A 97 15.08 -9.69 4.43
CA ASN A 97 15.98 -10.74 3.93
C ASN A 97 15.78 -11.07 2.45
N ASP A 98 15.26 -10.12 1.68
CA ASP A 98 15.39 -10.06 0.21
C ASP A 98 15.62 -8.60 -0.21
#